data_AF-A0AAU5T234-F1
#
_entry.id   AF-A0AAU5T234-F1
#
_cell.length_a   1.000
_cell.length_b   1.000
_cell.length_c   1.000
_cell.angle_alpha   90.00
_cell.angle_beta   90.00
_cell.angle_gamma   90.00
#
_symmetry.space_group_name_H-M   'P 1'
#
loop_
_entity.id
_entity.type
_entity.pdbx_description
1 polymer ?
#
loop_
_entity_poly.entity_id
_entity_poly.type
_entity_poly.pdbx_seq_one_letter_code
_entity_poly.pdbx_strand_id
1 'polypeptide(L)'
;MPVTLDSLRDEYAAAAEQMAGRALDVLAGGGGTVAFPDPLSRAELAAVRVLGPDLFAPALFAVPPLGDAALGPGPALAVAQSWQAFPPEGGGDVVAGWHDWATGQLAARAGIALTLPIPEGPPTLEAWKQWSPAMARLAPLALPSLDGSLHEMVRREPLSLARAAVRAMLRRDYRTAAKLARWLAWLHGAGVPVPVETGSLLVRLRQVGGPGARTTLDLTLAERLLARGER
;
A
#
# COMPACT_ATOMS: atom_id res chain seq x y z
N MET A 1 1.46 -34.38 9.60
CA MET A 1 0.15 -33.77 9.93
C MET A 1 -0.37 -33.09 8.66
N PRO A 2 -1.63 -33.29 8.24
CA PRO A 2 -2.15 -32.63 7.05
C PRO A 2 -2.27 -31.12 7.28
N VAL A 3 -1.73 -30.32 6.36
CA VAL A 3 -1.84 -28.87 6.37
C VAL A 3 -3.25 -28.48 5.92
N THR A 4 -3.99 -27.74 6.75
CA THR A 4 -5.32 -27.24 6.39
C THR A 4 -5.21 -25.90 5.67
N LEU A 5 -6.22 -25.56 4.85
CA LEU A 5 -6.27 -24.27 4.16
C LEU A 5 -6.28 -23.08 5.14
N ASP A 6 -6.92 -23.25 6.30
CA ASP A 6 -6.97 -22.19 7.32
C ASP A 6 -5.61 -22.01 7.99
N SER A 7 -4.86 -23.10 8.25
CA SER A 7 -3.48 -23.01 8.74
C SER A 7 -2.56 -22.27 7.77
N LEU A 8 -2.72 -22.45 6.45
CA LEU A 8 -1.94 -21.71 5.44
C LEU A 8 -2.33 -20.24 5.38
N ARG A 9 -3.63 -19.93 5.53
CA ARG A 9 -4.11 -18.53 5.57
C ARG A 9 -3.52 -17.80 6.76
N ASP A 10 -3.50 -18.43 7.94
CA ASP A 10 -2.94 -17.85 9.15
C ASP A 10 -1.42 -17.66 9.04
N GLU A 11 -0.71 -18.65 8.47
CA GLU A 11 0.72 -18.55 8.21
C GLU A 11 1.05 -17.40 7.25
N TYR A 12 0.33 -17.28 6.14
CA TYR A 12 0.55 -16.18 5.18
C TYR A 12 0.14 -14.82 5.76
N ALA A 13 -0.92 -14.78 6.56
CA ALA A 13 -1.33 -13.56 7.25
C ALA A 13 -0.26 -13.10 8.25
N ALA A 14 0.31 -14.03 9.03
CA ALA A 14 1.40 -13.75 9.96
C ALA A 14 2.66 -13.29 9.23
N ALA A 15 3.03 -13.93 8.12
CA ALA A 15 4.16 -13.50 7.31
C ALA A 15 3.97 -12.08 6.75
N ALA A 16 2.74 -11.73 6.33
CA ALA A 16 2.43 -10.36 5.88
C ALA A 16 2.53 -9.31 6.99
N GLU A 17 2.13 -9.64 8.23
CA GLU A 17 2.33 -8.75 9.38
C GLU A 17 3.83 -8.61 9.71
N GLN A 18 4.60 -9.69 9.68
CA GLN A 18 6.05 -9.64 9.92
C GLN A 18 6.77 -8.80 8.87
N MET A 19 6.43 -8.96 7.58
CA MET A 19 7.01 -8.17 6.49
C MET A 19 6.65 -6.68 6.60
N ALA A 20 5.42 -6.36 7.01
CA ALA A 20 5.02 -4.98 7.30
C ALA A 20 5.81 -4.40 8.50
N GLY A 21 6.08 -5.21 9.52
CA GLY A 21 6.96 -4.86 10.64
C GLY A 21 8.37 -4.49 10.18
N ARG A 22 8.99 -5.29 9.31
CA ARG A 22 10.31 -4.97 8.74
C ARG A 22 10.31 -3.65 7.97
N ALA A 23 9.26 -3.38 7.18
CA ALA A 23 9.13 -2.10 6.47
C ALA A 23 8.97 -0.91 7.43
N LEU A 24 8.23 -1.09 8.54
CA LEU A 24 8.12 -0.10 9.61
C LEU A 24 9.45 0.17 10.29
N ASP A 25 10.23 -0.86 10.59
CA ASP A 25 11.55 -0.70 11.22
C ASP A 25 12.50 0.12 10.34
N VAL A 26 12.53 -0.15 9.03
CA VAL A 26 13.33 0.63 8.06
C VAL A 26 12.81 2.07 7.97
N LEU A 27 11.50 2.28 7.94
CA LEU A 27 10.92 3.64 7.99
C LEU A 27 11.38 4.36 9.26
N ALA A 28 11.22 3.74 10.43
CA ALA A 28 11.59 4.31 11.72
C ALA A 28 13.09 4.64 11.80
N GLY A 29 13.95 3.83 11.16
CA GLY A 29 15.40 4.06 11.04
C GLY A 29 15.82 5.18 10.09
N GLY A 30 14.90 5.93 9.49
CA GLY A 30 15.20 7.04 8.57
C GLY A 30 14.96 6.72 7.09
N GLY A 31 14.51 5.52 6.77
CA GLY A 31 14.27 5.03 5.41
C GLY A 31 15.41 4.16 4.86
N GLY A 32 15.27 3.73 3.62
CA GLY A 32 16.19 2.79 2.97
C GLY A 32 15.46 1.59 2.38
N THR A 33 16.13 0.44 2.28
CA THR A 33 15.57 -0.76 1.67
C THR A 33 15.20 -1.81 2.71
N VAL A 34 14.10 -2.53 2.46
CA VAL A 34 13.74 -3.69 3.27
C VAL A 34 14.72 -4.82 2.97
N ALA A 35 15.26 -5.43 4.02
CA ALA A 35 16.12 -6.61 3.92
C ALA A 35 15.29 -7.89 3.86
N PHE A 36 15.74 -8.84 3.05
CA PHE A 36 15.09 -10.14 2.84
C PHE A 36 16.08 -11.26 3.15
N PRO A 37 15.63 -12.36 3.79
CA PRO A 37 16.45 -13.56 3.87
C PRO A 37 16.61 -14.20 2.50
N ASP A 38 17.69 -14.94 2.32
CA ASP A 38 17.96 -15.72 1.12
C ASP A 38 18.24 -17.19 1.52
N PRO A 39 17.40 -18.17 1.12
CA PRO A 39 16.20 -18.04 0.29
C PRO A 39 14.96 -17.54 1.07
N LEU A 40 14.01 -16.92 0.35
CA LEU A 40 12.67 -16.60 0.88
C LEU A 40 11.80 -17.86 0.98
N SER A 41 11.09 -17.99 2.10
CA SER A 41 10.06 -19.03 2.27
C SER A 41 8.81 -18.73 1.42
N ARG A 42 7.97 -19.74 1.17
CA ARG A 42 6.71 -19.56 0.44
C ARG A 42 5.76 -18.56 1.12
N ALA A 43 5.72 -18.55 2.45
CA ALA A 43 4.92 -17.60 3.22
C ALA A 43 5.46 -16.16 3.10
N GLU A 44 6.77 -15.97 3.06
CA GLU A 44 7.39 -14.65 2.82
C GLU A 44 7.17 -14.18 1.38
N LEU A 45 7.22 -15.08 0.39
CA LEU A 45 6.86 -14.76 -1.00
C LEU A 45 5.38 -14.34 -1.11
N ALA A 46 4.47 -14.96 -0.35
CA ALA A 46 3.08 -14.53 -0.26
C ALA A 46 2.96 -13.16 0.44
N ALA A 47 3.76 -12.91 1.49
CA ALA A 47 3.82 -11.60 2.14
C ALA A 47 4.28 -10.49 1.19
N VAL A 48 5.33 -10.75 0.39
CA VAL A 48 5.79 -9.85 -0.67
C VAL A 48 4.65 -9.51 -1.64
N ARG A 49 3.86 -10.52 -2.02
CA ARG A 49 2.70 -10.35 -2.91
C ARG A 49 1.61 -9.46 -2.32
N VAL A 50 1.40 -9.54 -0.99
CA VAL A 50 0.40 -8.77 -0.25
C VAL A 50 0.83 -7.31 -0.03
N LEU A 51 2.12 -7.06 0.24
CA LEU A 51 2.61 -5.69 0.43
C LEU A 51 2.85 -4.97 -0.91
N GLY A 52 3.37 -5.67 -1.92
CA GLY A 52 3.66 -5.15 -3.25
C GLY A 52 4.35 -3.79 -3.24
N PRO A 53 3.69 -2.68 -3.64
CA PRO A 53 4.30 -1.36 -3.70
C PRO A 53 4.85 -0.88 -2.35
N ASP A 54 4.25 -1.29 -1.23
CA ASP A 54 4.64 -0.83 0.10
C ASP A 54 6.03 -1.32 0.53
N LEU A 55 6.60 -2.32 -0.13
CA LEU A 55 7.99 -2.75 0.09
C LEU A 55 9.01 -1.67 -0.28
N PHE A 56 8.63 -0.76 -1.18
CA PHE A 56 9.47 0.34 -1.66
C PHE A 56 9.22 1.63 -0.89
N ALA A 57 8.15 1.70 -0.07
CA ALA A 57 7.78 2.88 0.68
C ALA A 57 8.92 3.42 1.57
N PRO A 58 9.70 2.60 2.29
CA PRO A 58 10.79 3.10 3.13
C PRO A 58 11.86 3.90 2.36
N ALA A 59 12.18 3.49 1.13
CA ALA A 59 13.13 4.21 0.28
C ALA A 59 12.52 5.52 -0.27
N LEU A 60 11.25 5.47 -0.68
CA LEU A 60 10.50 6.63 -1.19
C LEU A 60 10.29 7.74 -0.14
N PHE A 61 10.30 7.37 1.14
CA PHE A 61 10.17 8.28 2.28
C PHE A 61 11.50 8.52 3.04
N ALA A 62 12.63 8.12 2.48
CA ALA A 62 13.93 8.36 3.08
C ALA A 62 14.27 9.85 3.18
N VAL A 63 15.04 10.23 4.20
CA VAL A 63 15.52 11.60 4.42
C VAL A 63 17.05 11.57 4.60
N PRO A 64 17.84 12.21 3.71
CA PRO A 64 17.41 12.97 2.52
C PRO A 64 16.79 12.07 1.43
N PRO A 65 16.02 12.62 0.47
CA PRO A 65 15.47 11.82 -0.64
C PRO A 65 16.59 11.15 -1.44
N LEU A 66 16.48 9.83 -1.63
CA LEU A 66 17.58 9.03 -2.16
C LEU A 66 17.46 8.70 -3.68
N GLY A 67 16.42 9.20 -4.35
CA GLY A 67 16.18 8.95 -5.79
C GLY A 67 15.88 7.48 -6.13
N ASP A 68 15.76 7.17 -7.42
CA ASP A 68 15.33 5.84 -7.90
C ASP A 68 16.33 4.73 -7.59
N ALA A 69 17.64 5.04 -7.63
CA ALA A 69 18.70 4.09 -7.33
C ALA A 69 18.61 3.51 -5.90
N ALA A 70 17.97 4.23 -4.98
CA ALA A 70 17.82 3.82 -3.59
C ALA A 70 16.63 2.91 -3.31
N LEU A 71 15.77 2.67 -4.30
CA LEU A 71 14.78 1.59 -4.22
C LEU A 71 15.48 0.23 -4.02
N GLY A 72 16.69 0.11 -4.56
CA GLY A 72 17.61 -1.01 -4.39
C GLY A 72 17.12 -2.33 -5.00
N PRO A 73 18.03 -3.24 -5.34
CA PRO A 73 17.65 -4.49 -6.01
C PRO A 73 16.90 -5.46 -5.08
N GLY A 74 17.07 -5.37 -3.76
CA GLY A 74 16.50 -6.32 -2.78
C GLY A 74 14.98 -6.48 -2.89
N PRO A 75 14.18 -5.41 -2.66
CA PRO A 75 12.73 -5.48 -2.83
C PRO A 75 12.30 -5.92 -4.24
N ALA A 76 13.00 -5.48 -5.28
CA ALA A 76 12.68 -5.81 -6.66
C ALA A 76 12.94 -7.30 -6.99
N LEU A 77 14.02 -7.87 -6.47
CA LEU A 77 14.32 -9.30 -6.57
C LEU A 77 13.31 -10.14 -5.79
N ALA A 78 12.92 -9.71 -4.59
CA ALA A 78 11.89 -10.38 -3.80
C ALA A 78 10.55 -10.39 -4.55
N VAL A 79 10.16 -9.29 -5.19
CA VAL A 79 8.97 -9.21 -6.05
C VAL A 79 9.09 -10.19 -7.23
N ALA A 80 10.24 -10.21 -7.92
CA ALA A 80 10.45 -11.13 -9.03
C ALA A 80 10.30 -12.61 -8.61
N GLN A 81 10.90 -13.00 -7.49
CA GLN A 81 10.75 -14.35 -6.92
C GLN A 81 9.28 -14.62 -6.51
N SER A 82 8.60 -13.62 -5.94
CA SER A 82 7.19 -13.74 -5.56
C SER A 82 6.30 -13.96 -6.77
N TRP A 83 6.54 -13.27 -7.89
CA TRP A 83 5.79 -13.45 -9.13
C TRP A 83 6.06 -14.80 -9.81
N GLN A 84 7.24 -15.39 -9.63
CA GLN A 84 7.49 -16.77 -10.06
C GLN A 84 6.65 -17.77 -9.26
N ALA A 85 6.50 -17.57 -7.95
CA ALA A 85 5.72 -18.45 -7.08
C ALA A 85 4.20 -18.19 -7.12
N PHE A 86 3.81 -16.93 -7.35
CA PHE A 86 2.44 -16.40 -7.36
C PHE A 86 2.27 -15.41 -8.53
N PRO A 87 2.14 -15.91 -9.77
CA PRO A 87 2.06 -15.08 -10.96
C PRO A 87 0.91 -14.05 -10.90
N PRO A 88 1.09 -12.83 -11.45
CA PRO A 88 -0.01 -11.90 -11.64
C PRO A 88 -1.05 -12.50 -12.60
N GLU A 89 -2.32 -12.50 -12.19
CA GLU A 89 -3.41 -13.00 -13.03
C GLU A 89 -3.87 -11.88 -13.97
N GLY A 90 -3.56 -12.02 -15.26
CA GLY A 90 -3.69 -10.97 -16.28
C GLY A 90 -5.11 -10.57 -16.71
N GLY A 91 -6.12 -10.57 -15.83
CA GLY A 91 -7.44 -10.02 -16.20
C GLY A 91 -8.66 -10.28 -15.32
N GLY A 92 -8.53 -11.00 -14.19
CA GLY A 92 -9.71 -11.37 -13.37
C GLY A 92 -10.13 -10.35 -12.32
N ASP A 93 -9.16 -9.70 -11.65
CA ASP A 93 -9.40 -8.72 -10.59
C ASP A 93 -8.66 -7.42 -10.91
N VAL A 94 -9.42 -6.38 -11.27
CA VAL A 94 -8.86 -5.06 -11.63
C VAL A 94 -8.03 -4.46 -10.48
N VAL A 95 -8.38 -4.76 -9.22
CA VAL A 95 -7.64 -4.27 -8.05
C VAL A 95 -6.27 -4.97 -7.95
N ALA A 96 -6.23 -6.28 -8.21
CA ALA A 96 -4.98 -7.02 -8.26
C ALA A 96 -4.11 -6.51 -9.42
N GLY A 97 -4.70 -6.28 -10.60
CA GLY A 97 -4.01 -5.70 -11.76
C GLY A 97 -3.36 -4.34 -11.44
N TRP A 98 -4.09 -3.42 -10.80
CA TRP A 98 -3.54 -2.11 -10.39
C TRP A 98 -2.42 -2.23 -9.37
N HIS A 99 -2.57 -3.14 -8.40
CA HIS A 99 -1.54 -3.43 -7.42
C HIS A 99 -0.27 -4.00 -8.06
N ASP A 100 -0.42 -4.91 -9.02
CA ASP A 100 0.70 -5.58 -9.70
C ASP A 100 1.42 -4.63 -10.64
N TRP A 101 0.65 -3.84 -11.39
CA TRP A 101 1.19 -2.79 -12.23
C TRP A 101 2.04 -1.81 -11.41
N ALA A 102 1.52 -1.31 -10.28
CA ALA A 102 2.25 -0.37 -9.43
C ALA A 102 3.52 -1.01 -8.83
N THR A 103 3.44 -2.29 -8.44
CA THR A 103 4.60 -3.05 -7.95
C THR A 103 5.66 -3.20 -9.04
N GLY A 104 5.25 -3.56 -10.26
CA GLY A 104 6.14 -3.71 -11.41
C GLY A 104 6.83 -2.41 -11.81
N GLN A 105 6.11 -1.28 -11.76
CA GLN A 105 6.68 0.04 -12.04
C GLN A 105 7.80 0.41 -11.06
N LEU A 106 7.61 0.13 -9.76
CA LEU A 106 8.63 0.39 -8.74
C LEU A 106 9.81 -0.59 -8.85
N ALA A 107 9.55 -1.86 -9.15
CA ALA A 107 10.60 -2.84 -9.42
C ALA A 107 11.44 -2.47 -10.66
N ALA A 108 10.80 -1.97 -11.72
CA ALA A 108 11.48 -1.50 -12.93
C ALA A 108 12.41 -0.32 -12.64
N ARG A 109 11.96 0.66 -11.84
CA ARG A 109 12.80 1.78 -11.38
C ARG A 109 13.96 1.34 -10.50
N ALA A 110 13.81 0.23 -9.77
CA ALA A 110 14.86 -0.41 -9.00
C ALA A 110 15.80 -1.31 -9.85
N GLY A 111 15.61 -1.35 -11.18
CA GLY A 111 16.48 -2.05 -12.12
C GLY A 111 16.04 -3.47 -12.50
N ILE A 112 14.88 -3.95 -12.02
CA ILE A 112 14.33 -5.26 -12.40
C ILE A 112 13.09 -5.05 -13.27
N ALA A 113 13.21 -5.33 -14.57
CA ALA A 113 12.15 -5.12 -15.55
C ALA A 113 10.98 -6.11 -15.36
N LEU A 114 9.95 -5.69 -14.62
CA LEU A 114 8.71 -6.44 -14.36
C LEU A 114 7.49 -5.70 -14.93
N THR A 115 7.60 -5.23 -16.17
CA THR A 115 6.57 -4.40 -16.80
C THR A 115 5.30 -5.19 -17.08
N LEU A 116 4.19 -4.72 -16.53
CA LEU A 116 2.83 -5.19 -16.85
C LEU A 116 2.08 -4.12 -17.63
N PRO A 117 1.11 -4.49 -18.48
CA PRO A 117 0.24 -3.52 -19.12
C PRO A 117 -0.51 -2.71 -18.06
N ILE A 118 -0.77 -1.44 -18.35
CA ILE A 118 -1.63 -0.61 -17.50
C ILE A 118 -3.02 -1.26 -17.50
N PRO A 119 -3.61 -1.57 -16.32
CA PRO A 119 -4.94 -2.15 -16.27
C PRO A 119 -5.99 -1.24 -16.91
N GLU A 120 -6.94 -1.86 -17.62
CA GLU A 120 -8.03 -1.12 -18.25
C GLU A 120 -9.00 -0.57 -17.22
N GLY A 121 -9.07 0.75 -17.17
CA GLY A 121 -10.01 1.47 -16.32
C GLY A 121 -9.72 1.30 -14.82
N PRO A 122 -10.10 2.29 -14.01
CA PRO A 122 -10.30 2.05 -12.59
C PRO A 122 -11.50 1.10 -12.38
N PRO A 123 -11.64 0.45 -11.22
CA PRO A 123 -12.86 -0.29 -10.88
C PRO A 123 -14.10 0.58 -11.17
N THR A 124 -15.08 0.04 -11.89
CA THR A 124 -16.25 0.80 -12.35
C THR A 124 -17.05 1.37 -11.17
N LEU A 125 -17.37 2.67 -11.27
CA LEU A 125 -17.84 3.51 -10.17
C LEU A 125 -19.27 4.00 -10.36
N GLU A 126 -20.26 3.15 -10.08
CA GLU A 126 -21.64 3.64 -10.06
C GLU A 126 -22.03 4.24 -8.68
N ALA A 127 -21.28 3.93 -7.60
CA ALA A 127 -21.48 4.54 -6.29
C ALA A 127 -20.23 4.47 -5.38
N TRP A 128 -20.03 5.50 -4.54
CA TRP A 128 -18.93 5.56 -3.54
C TRP A 128 -18.87 4.32 -2.63
N LYS A 129 -20.00 3.66 -2.36
CA LYS A 129 -20.07 2.44 -1.53
C LYS A 129 -19.39 1.23 -2.16
N GLN A 130 -19.43 1.11 -3.50
CA GLN A 130 -18.77 0.04 -4.25
C GLN A 130 -17.30 0.37 -4.48
N TRP A 131 -16.99 1.66 -4.59
CA TRP A 131 -15.62 2.16 -4.73
C TRP A 131 -14.76 2.01 -3.48
N SER A 132 -15.35 2.23 -2.30
CA SER A 132 -14.63 2.31 -1.02
C SER A 132 -13.78 1.07 -0.72
N PRO A 133 -14.30 -0.17 -0.84
CA PRO A 133 -13.51 -1.37 -0.57
C PRO A 133 -12.35 -1.53 -1.57
N ALA A 134 -12.57 -1.19 -2.84
CA ALA A 134 -11.51 -1.23 -3.86
C ALA A 134 -10.40 -0.23 -3.52
N MET A 135 -10.74 1.01 -3.15
CA MET A 135 -9.75 2.02 -2.77
C MET A 135 -8.97 1.65 -1.51
N ALA A 136 -9.61 0.99 -0.54
CA ALA A 136 -8.91 0.48 0.64
C ALA A 136 -7.91 -0.64 0.29
N ARG A 137 -8.23 -1.48 -0.70
CA ARG A 137 -7.29 -2.49 -1.24
C ARG A 137 -6.16 -1.83 -2.05
N LEU A 138 -6.44 -0.73 -2.73
CA LEU A 138 -5.47 0.06 -3.51
C LEU A 138 -4.70 1.11 -2.67
N ALA A 139 -4.85 1.14 -1.35
CA ALA A 139 -4.07 2.04 -0.48
C ALA A 139 -2.55 1.99 -0.70
N PRO A 140 -1.91 0.84 -1.05
CA PRO A 140 -0.49 0.81 -1.39
C PRO A 140 -0.09 1.70 -2.58
N LEU A 141 -1.04 2.10 -3.44
CA LEU A 141 -0.76 3.01 -4.56
C LEU A 141 -0.71 4.48 -4.14
N ALA A 142 -1.14 4.81 -2.92
CA ALA A 142 -0.95 6.11 -2.30
C ALA A 142 0.50 6.23 -1.80
N LEU A 143 1.43 6.34 -2.74
CA LEU A 143 2.87 6.55 -2.52
C LEU A 143 3.34 7.78 -3.29
N PRO A 144 4.36 8.50 -2.81
CA PRO A 144 4.99 9.55 -3.59
C PRO A 144 5.64 8.91 -4.82
N SER A 145 5.65 9.63 -5.95
CA SER A 145 6.16 9.19 -7.26
C SER A 145 5.34 8.15 -8.04
N LEU A 146 4.24 7.64 -7.48
CA LEU A 146 3.21 6.96 -8.26
C LEU A 146 2.12 7.96 -8.65
N ASP A 147 1.85 8.07 -9.95
CA ASP A 147 0.75 8.85 -10.49
C ASP A 147 0.23 8.19 -11.79
N GLY A 148 -1.03 8.42 -12.13
CA GLY A 148 -1.69 7.80 -13.28
C GLY A 148 -3.20 8.04 -13.30
N SER A 149 -3.90 7.33 -14.18
CA SER A 149 -5.35 7.50 -14.37
C SER A 149 -6.17 7.20 -13.11
N LEU A 150 -5.74 6.24 -12.28
CA LEU A 150 -6.34 5.97 -10.97
C LEU A 150 -6.19 7.18 -10.03
N HIS A 151 -5.01 7.79 -9.96
CA HIS A 151 -4.73 8.96 -9.12
C HIS A 151 -5.49 10.19 -9.61
N GLU A 152 -5.61 10.39 -10.93
CA GLU A 152 -6.49 11.42 -11.49
C GLU A 152 -7.95 11.25 -11.08
N MET A 153 -8.46 10.01 -11.12
CA MET A 153 -9.80 9.71 -10.63
C MET A 153 -9.94 10.05 -9.16
N VAL A 154 -8.98 9.64 -8.32
CA VAL A 154 -8.99 9.94 -6.88
C VAL A 154 -9.03 11.44 -6.63
N ARG A 155 -8.27 12.24 -7.41
CA ARG A 155 -8.30 13.72 -7.34
C ARG A 155 -9.67 14.32 -7.68
N ARG A 156 -10.47 13.65 -8.50
CA ARG A 156 -11.84 14.10 -8.86
C ARG A 156 -12.89 13.72 -7.81
N GLU A 157 -12.58 12.81 -6.88
CA GLU A 157 -13.55 12.21 -5.95
C GLU A 157 -13.17 12.31 -4.45
N PRO A 158 -12.64 13.44 -3.95
CA PRO A 158 -12.21 13.56 -2.53
C PRO A 158 -13.37 13.37 -1.54
N LEU A 159 -14.58 13.84 -1.89
CA LEU A 159 -15.77 13.69 -1.04
C LEU A 159 -16.19 12.23 -0.87
N SER A 160 -16.08 11.45 -1.94
CA SER A 160 -16.43 10.02 -1.93
C SER A 160 -15.47 9.24 -1.02
N LEU A 161 -14.17 9.54 -1.04
CA LEU A 161 -13.18 8.96 -0.11
C LEU A 161 -13.42 9.40 1.34
N ALA A 162 -13.73 10.68 1.58
CA ALA A 162 -14.01 11.17 2.92
C ALA A 162 -15.24 10.48 3.53
N ARG A 163 -16.33 10.34 2.76
CA ARG A 163 -17.53 9.59 3.18
C ARG A 163 -17.22 8.13 3.48
N ALA A 164 -16.37 7.51 2.68
CA ALA A 164 -15.91 6.15 2.88
C ALA A 164 -15.15 6.00 4.20
N ALA A 165 -14.18 6.89 4.47
CA ALA A 165 -13.37 6.87 5.68
C ALA A 165 -14.23 7.10 6.93
N VAL A 166 -15.13 8.09 6.91
CA VAL A 166 -16.06 8.36 8.01
C VAL A 166 -17.01 7.17 8.23
N ARG A 167 -17.54 6.56 7.17
CA ARG A 167 -18.38 5.36 7.30
C ARG A 167 -17.60 4.21 7.93
N ALA A 168 -16.37 3.95 7.51
CA ALA A 168 -15.53 2.91 8.08
C ALA A 168 -15.27 3.16 9.58
N MET A 169 -14.98 4.40 9.96
CA MET A 169 -14.85 4.83 11.36
C MET A 169 -16.12 4.56 12.18
N LEU A 170 -17.29 4.97 11.67
CA LEU A 170 -18.58 4.76 12.35
C LEU A 170 -18.93 3.27 12.49
N ARG A 171 -18.50 2.43 11.55
CA ARG A 171 -18.67 0.97 11.61
C ARG A 171 -17.60 0.25 12.42
N ARG A 172 -16.64 0.99 13.01
CA ARG A 172 -15.48 0.45 13.71
C ARG A 172 -14.58 -0.44 12.85
N ASP A 173 -14.64 -0.28 11.53
CA ASP A 173 -13.70 -0.91 10.60
C ASP A 173 -12.47 -0.01 10.47
N TYR A 174 -11.67 0.00 11.54
CA TYR A 174 -10.51 0.89 11.64
C TYR A 174 -9.40 0.55 10.64
N ARG A 175 -9.34 -0.72 10.21
CA ARG A 175 -8.38 -1.16 9.18
C ARG A 175 -8.70 -0.53 7.83
N THR A 176 -9.96 -0.60 7.39
CA THR A 176 -10.41 0.07 6.16
C THR A 176 -10.28 1.58 6.29
N ALA A 177 -10.62 2.15 7.45
CA ALA A 177 -10.49 3.57 7.69
C ALA A 177 -9.02 4.06 7.60
N ALA A 178 -8.05 3.32 8.12
CA ALA A 178 -6.62 3.64 7.99
C ALA A 178 -6.15 3.69 6.53
N LYS A 179 -6.52 2.67 5.74
CA LYS A 179 -6.24 2.59 4.30
C LYS A 179 -6.84 3.76 3.51
N LEU A 180 -8.06 4.18 3.85
CA LEU A 180 -8.71 5.33 3.22
C LEU A 180 -8.09 6.66 3.69
N ALA A 181 -7.72 6.77 4.97
CA ALA A 181 -7.04 7.95 5.50
C ALA A 181 -5.69 8.19 4.82
N ARG A 182 -4.99 7.14 4.40
CA ARG A 182 -3.78 7.23 3.58
C ARG A 182 -4.03 7.91 2.23
N TRP A 183 -5.12 7.59 1.54
CA TRP A 183 -5.52 8.31 0.32
C TRP A 183 -5.87 9.77 0.58
N LEU A 184 -6.54 10.07 1.70
CA LEU A 184 -6.85 11.45 2.09
C LEU A 184 -5.57 12.26 2.39
N ALA A 185 -4.57 11.65 3.02
CA ALA A 185 -3.27 12.27 3.25
C ALA A 185 -2.50 12.48 1.93
N TRP A 186 -2.60 11.53 0.99
CA TRP A 186 -2.05 11.69 -0.35
C TRP A 186 -2.71 12.86 -1.10
N LEU A 187 -4.05 12.97 -1.05
CA LEU A 187 -4.79 14.09 -1.65
C LEU A 187 -4.38 15.44 -1.05
N HIS A 188 -4.18 15.50 0.27
CA HIS A 188 -3.67 16.69 0.95
C HIS A 188 -2.29 17.08 0.41
N GLY A 189 -1.35 16.12 0.30
CA GLY A 189 -0.03 16.36 -0.29
C GLY A 189 -0.07 16.75 -1.77
N ALA A 190 -1.12 16.38 -2.49
CA ALA A 190 -1.37 16.79 -3.87
C ALA A 190 -2.09 18.15 -4.00
N GLY A 191 -2.35 18.85 -2.89
CA GLY A 191 -3.03 20.15 -2.88
C GLY A 191 -4.53 20.07 -3.19
N VAL A 192 -5.13 18.88 -3.15
CA VAL A 192 -6.58 18.71 -3.37
C VAL A 192 -7.32 18.96 -2.04
N PRO A 193 -8.30 19.88 -2.01
CA PRO A 193 -9.11 20.11 -0.81
C PRO A 193 -9.85 18.84 -0.38
N VAL A 194 -9.66 18.46 0.89
CA VAL A 194 -10.30 17.29 1.51
C VAL A 194 -11.35 17.77 2.51
N PRO A 195 -12.61 17.27 2.47
CA PRO A 195 -13.69 17.77 3.33
C PRO A 195 -13.66 17.18 4.76
N VAL A 196 -12.52 16.67 5.20
CA VAL A 196 -12.30 16.13 6.56
C VAL A 196 -10.90 16.50 7.03
N GLU A 197 -10.77 16.78 8.33
CA GLU A 197 -9.48 17.06 8.98
C GLU A 197 -8.64 15.78 9.08
N THR A 198 -7.85 15.49 8.04
CA THR A 198 -7.06 14.25 7.91
C THR A 198 -6.12 14.01 9.10
N GLY A 199 -5.46 15.05 9.60
CA GLY A 199 -4.58 14.93 10.78
C GLY A 199 -5.33 14.44 12.03
N SER A 200 -6.50 15.02 12.31
CA SER A 200 -7.35 14.61 13.44
C SER A 200 -7.87 13.17 13.27
N LEU A 201 -8.21 12.79 12.03
CA LEU A 201 -8.62 11.41 11.71
C LEU A 201 -7.49 10.41 11.99
N LEU A 202 -6.25 10.71 11.61
CA LEU A 202 -5.09 9.86 11.86
C LEU A 202 -4.79 9.72 13.36
N VAL A 203 -4.82 10.81 14.12
CA VAL A 203 -4.67 10.78 15.59
C VAL A 203 -5.72 9.88 16.22
N ARG A 204 -6.98 9.99 15.78
CA ARG A 204 -8.05 9.13 16.29
C ARG A 204 -7.81 7.66 15.93
N LEU A 205 -7.43 7.37 14.69
CA LEU A 205 -7.13 6.01 14.23
C LEU A 205 -5.95 5.38 14.99
N ARG A 206 -4.92 6.13 15.36
CA ARG A 206 -3.84 5.65 16.24
C ARG A 206 -4.35 5.23 17.62
N GLN A 207 -5.36 5.93 18.15
CA GLN A 207 -5.93 5.63 19.47
C GLN A 207 -6.87 4.42 19.47
N VAL A 208 -7.63 4.22 18.38
CA VAL A 208 -8.67 3.17 18.30
C VAL A 208 -8.29 1.98 17.40
N GLY A 209 -7.22 2.13 16.63
CA GLY A 209 -6.75 1.11 15.69
C GLY A 209 -6.25 -0.14 16.40
N GLY A 210 -6.41 -1.28 15.74
CA GLY A 210 -5.86 -2.55 16.22
C GLY A 210 -4.33 -2.60 16.07
N PRO A 211 -3.64 -3.52 16.78
CA PRO A 211 -2.18 -3.56 16.89
C PRO A 211 -1.44 -4.12 15.66
N GLY A 212 -2.11 -4.33 14.53
CA GLY A 212 -1.53 -4.98 13.36
C GLY A 212 -0.46 -4.12 12.68
N ALA A 213 0.71 -4.68 12.41
CA ALA A 213 1.81 -4.01 11.74
C ALA A 213 1.40 -3.44 10.37
N ARG A 214 0.54 -4.12 9.62
CA ARG A 214 0.00 -3.57 8.35
C ARG A 214 -0.83 -2.31 8.56
N THR A 215 -1.67 -2.28 9.60
CA THR A 215 -2.45 -1.08 9.92
C THR A 215 -1.54 0.05 10.40
N THR A 216 -0.54 -0.25 11.24
CA THR A 216 0.47 0.73 11.65
C THR A 216 1.28 1.25 10.47
N LEU A 217 1.59 0.42 9.47
CA LEU A 217 2.25 0.82 8.24
C LEU A 217 1.40 1.82 7.44
N ASP A 218 0.12 1.50 7.20
CA ASP A 218 -0.80 2.43 6.52
C ASP A 218 -0.89 3.79 7.23
N LEU A 219 -1.00 3.80 8.57
CA LEU A 219 -1.05 5.05 9.35
C LEU A 219 0.27 5.82 9.29
N THR A 220 1.41 5.13 9.42
CA THR A 220 2.73 5.76 9.36
C THR A 220 2.99 6.37 7.98
N LEU A 221 2.59 5.69 6.90
CA LEU A 221 2.70 6.22 5.55
C LEU A 221 1.77 7.42 5.33
N ALA A 222 0.54 7.37 5.85
CA ALA A 222 -0.39 8.50 5.82
C ALA A 222 0.17 9.74 6.55
N GLU A 223 0.75 9.57 7.74
CA GLU A 223 1.38 10.65 8.50
C GLU A 223 2.57 11.26 7.73
N ARG A 224 3.40 10.43 7.09
CA ARG A 224 4.51 10.92 6.26
C ARG A 224 4.04 11.66 5.00
N LEU A 225 2.93 11.23 4.40
CA LEU A 225 2.31 11.96 3.28
C LEU A 225 1.83 13.34 3.73
N LEU A 226 1.16 13.41 4.88
CA LEU A 226 0.66 14.67 5.44
C LEU A 226 1.80 15.65 5.73
N ALA A 227 2.85 15.19 6.43
CA ALA A 227 4.03 15.99 6.77
C ALA A 227 4.89 16.40 5.55
N ARG A 228 4.63 15.85 4.36
CA ARG A 228 5.25 16.31 3.10
C ARG A 228 4.43 17.39 2.41
N GLY A 229 3.11 17.42 2.58
CA GLY A 229 2.24 18.46 2.05
C GLY A 229 2.31 19.78 2.83
N GLU A 230 2.71 19.73 4.09
CA GLU A 230 2.92 20.91 4.95
C GLU A 230 4.25 21.66 4.67
N ARG A 231 5.12 21.12 3.81
CA ARG A 231 6.42 21.69 3.44
C ARG A 231 6.37 22.34 2.07
#